data_AF-A0A9X0DF41-F1
#
_entry.id   AF-A0A9X0DF41-F1
#
_cell.length_a   1.000
_cell.length_b   1.000
_cell.length_c   1.000
_cell.angle_alpha   90.00
_cell.angle_beta   90.00
_cell.angle_gamma   90.00
#
_symmetry.space_group_name_H-M   'P 1'
#
loop_
_entity.id
_entity.type
_entity.pdbx_description
1 polymer ?
#
loop_
_entity_poly.entity_id
_entity_poly.type
_entity_poly.pdbx_seq_one_letter_code
_entity_poly.pdbx_strand_id
1 'polypeptide(L)'
;MIDSKLHIARRKIFANAFSKSFLKTNWEDEVKRKVIIVVKKIKRDALRKEMDILTFFTFIATDIIIHLCFGKSFKTLENEQKTQYIEDLQYIVHVSFIRIEFPILFAIGEFLYIPFLQTSDERILEYGIVAVRNAKSQSYTKSIIFRKALAESKTENAEGSMTDIDIQREASSFLVADTDTIVISLTFLVYNILRDQNLQKQLEDEVDTLRKDFEAKDVEELVMLNAVINEGLRL
;
A
#
# COMPACT_ATOMS: atom_id res chain seq x y z
N MET A 1 -1.28 -1.06 -19.39
CA MET A 1 -1.29 -2.23 -20.30
C MET A 1 -2.56 -2.14 -21.13
N ILE A 2 -2.48 -2.10 -22.47
CA ILE A 2 -3.65 -1.82 -23.35
C ILE A 2 -4.33 -3.11 -23.85
N ASP A 3 -3.62 -4.24 -23.86
CA ASP A 3 -4.15 -5.54 -24.28
C ASP A 3 -4.93 -6.26 -23.17
N SER A 4 -6.22 -6.53 -23.44
CA SER A 4 -7.14 -7.22 -22.53
C SER A 4 -6.68 -8.64 -22.16
N LYS A 5 -6.11 -9.40 -23.10
CA LYS A 5 -5.68 -10.79 -22.86
C LYS A 5 -4.49 -10.84 -21.90
N LEU A 6 -3.49 -9.97 -22.13
CA LEU A 6 -2.34 -9.83 -21.24
C LEU A 6 -2.75 -9.37 -19.86
N HIS A 7 -3.70 -8.43 -19.77
CA HIS A 7 -4.23 -7.97 -18.49
C HIS A 7 -4.95 -9.10 -17.72
N ILE A 8 -5.78 -9.91 -18.39
CA ILE A 8 -6.45 -11.06 -17.77
C ILE A 8 -5.43 -12.08 -17.25
N ALA A 9 -4.41 -12.41 -18.05
CA ALA A 9 -3.35 -13.32 -17.64
C ALA A 9 -2.60 -12.77 -16.41
N ARG A 10 -2.22 -11.49 -16.43
CA ARG A 10 -1.54 -10.83 -15.30
C ARG A 10 -2.41 -10.81 -14.06
N ARG A 11 -3.69 -10.44 -14.19
CA ARG A 11 -4.65 -10.44 -13.07
C ARG A 11 -4.78 -11.82 -12.44
N LYS A 12 -4.78 -12.88 -13.25
CA LYS A 12 -4.88 -14.26 -12.77
C LYS A 12 -3.69 -14.65 -11.89
N ILE A 13 -2.48 -14.25 -12.27
CA ILE A 13 -1.24 -14.50 -11.50
C ILE A 13 -1.29 -13.88 -10.10
N PHE A 14 -1.90 -12.70 -9.97
CA PHE A 14 -2.00 -12.01 -8.68
C PHE A 14 -3.26 -12.39 -7.88
N ALA A 15 -4.27 -13.00 -8.50
CA ALA A 15 -5.57 -13.24 -7.88
C ALA A 15 -5.48 -14.01 -6.56
N ASN A 16 -4.66 -15.05 -6.49
CA ASN A 16 -4.49 -15.82 -5.27
C ASN A 16 -3.60 -15.12 -4.24
N ALA A 17 -2.63 -14.31 -4.68
CA ALA A 17 -1.78 -13.51 -3.81
C ALA A 17 -2.55 -12.39 -3.10
N PHE A 18 -3.65 -11.91 -3.69
CA PHE A 18 -4.60 -10.98 -3.07
C PHE A 18 -5.87 -11.66 -2.56
N SER A 19 -5.90 -12.99 -2.52
CA SER A 19 -7.07 -13.70 -1.99
C SER A 19 -7.23 -13.43 -0.48
N LYS A 20 -8.49 -13.33 -0.04
CA LYS A 20 -8.84 -13.11 1.35
C LYS A 20 -8.20 -14.14 2.29
N SER A 21 -8.17 -15.41 1.88
CA SER A 21 -7.52 -16.49 2.65
C SER A 21 -6.01 -16.30 2.76
N PHE A 22 -5.33 -15.96 1.66
CA PHE A 22 -3.90 -15.72 1.68
C PHE A 22 -3.51 -14.54 2.58
N LEU A 23 -4.24 -13.42 2.46
CA LEU A 23 -4.00 -12.22 3.26
C LEU A 23 -4.27 -12.47 4.75
N LYS A 24 -5.37 -13.13 5.10
CA LYS A 24 -5.66 -13.48 6.50
C LYS A 24 -4.55 -14.35 7.11
N THR A 25 -4.22 -15.46 6.45
CA THR A 25 -3.25 -16.43 6.97
C THR A 25 -1.83 -15.85 7.10
N ASN A 26 -1.41 -14.99 6.18
CA ASN A 26 -0.01 -14.52 6.15
C ASN A 26 0.18 -13.14 6.80
N TRP A 27 -0.83 -12.26 6.73
CA TRP A 27 -0.64 -10.82 6.94
C TRP A 27 -1.51 -10.20 8.04
N GLU A 28 -2.56 -10.87 8.51
CA GLU A 28 -3.45 -10.32 9.53
C GLU A 28 -2.71 -9.87 10.79
N ASP A 29 -1.86 -10.73 11.36
CA ASP A 29 -1.10 -10.41 12.58
C ASP A 29 -0.17 -9.22 12.39
N GLU A 30 0.43 -9.09 11.20
CA GLU A 30 1.37 -8.03 10.90
C GLU A 30 0.66 -6.69 10.72
N VAL A 31 -0.50 -6.69 10.07
CA VAL A 31 -1.37 -5.51 9.97
C VAL A 31 -1.83 -5.09 11.37
N LYS A 32 -2.35 -6.03 12.19
CA LYS A 32 -2.77 -5.75 13.57
C LYS A 32 -1.63 -5.16 14.41
N ARG A 33 -0.43 -5.74 14.32
CA ARG A 33 0.77 -5.22 15.03
C ARG A 33 1.04 -3.76 14.68
N LYS A 34 1.02 -3.42 13.38
CA LYS A 34 1.28 -2.05 12.91
C LYS A 34 0.16 -1.09 13.29
N VAL A 35 -1.11 -1.53 13.23
CA VAL A 35 -2.26 -0.74 13.69
C VAL A 35 -2.13 -0.40 15.18
N ILE A 36 -1.75 -1.35 16.02
CA ILE A 36 -1.51 -1.09 17.46
C ILE A 36 -0.40 -0.04 17.66
N ILE A 37 0.68 -0.10 16.86
CA ILE A 37 1.78 0.86 16.94
C ILE A 37 1.32 2.26 16.52
N VAL A 38 0.61 2.38 15.39
CA VAL A 38 0.17 3.69 14.88
C VAL A 38 -0.83 4.34 15.84
N VAL A 39 -1.79 3.58 16.37
CA VAL A 39 -2.78 4.11 17.35
C VAL A 39 -2.08 4.60 18.62
N LYS A 40 -1.06 3.88 19.11
CA LYS A 40 -0.26 4.33 20.27
C LYS A 40 0.50 5.62 19.98
N LYS A 41 1.10 5.76 18.80
CA LYS A 41 1.82 6.98 18.39
C LYS A 41 0.87 8.16 18.20
N ILE A 42 -0.28 7.93 17.56
CA ILE A 42 -1.36 8.91 17.43
C ILE A 42 -1.80 9.40 18.81
N LYS A 43 -2.13 8.49 19.73
CA LYS A 43 -2.51 8.85 21.11
C LYS A 43 -1.42 9.64 21.83
N ARG A 44 -0.14 9.25 21.70
CA ARG A 44 1.00 9.95 22.31
C ARG A 44 1.04 11.42 21.88
N ASP A 45 0.82 11.69 20.60
CA ASP A 45 0.96 13.04 20.04
C ASP A 45 -0.31 13.88 20.22
N ALA A 46 -1.50 13.28 20.04
CA ALA A 46 -2.78 13.93 20.27
C ALA A 46 -2.96 14.45 21.70
N LEU A 47 -2.37 13.78 22.69
CA LEU A 47 -2.38 14.23 24.09
C LEU A 47 -1.49 15.45 24.36
N ARG A 48 -0.58 15.78 23.45
CA ARG A 48 0.40 16.87 23.62
C ARG A 48 0.06 18.09 22.77
N LYS A 49 -0.39 17.86 21.53
CA LYS A 49 -0.68 18.91 20.56
C LYS A 49 -1.62 18.40 19.47
N GLU A 50 -2.12 19.33 18.67
CA GLU A 50 -2.72 18.99 17.38
C GLU A 50 -1.75 18.18 16.53
N MET A 51 -2.28 17.17 15.85
CA MET A 51 -1.48 16.23 15.10
C MET A 51 -2.03 16.02 13.70
N ASP A 52 -1.11 15.75 12.77
CA ASP A 52 -1.46 15.38 11.41
C ASP A 52 -1.66 13.86 11.30
N ILE A 53 -2.93 13.43 11.27
CA ILE A 53 -3.29 12.01 11.11
C ILE A 53 -2.93 11.46 9.73
N LEU A 54 -2.91 12.31 8.69
CA LEU A 54 -2.58 11.91 7.32
C LEU A 54 -1.14 11.43 7.25
N THR A 55 -0.22 12.10 7.95
CA THR A 55 1.18 11.67 8.08
C THR A 55 1.28 10.27 8.71
N PHE A 56 0.55 9.99 9.79
CA PHE A 56 0.58 8.66 10.41
C PHE A 56 -0.03 7.57 9.53
N PHE A 57 -1.14 7.88 8.84
CA PHE A 57 -1.71 6.97 7.85
C PHE A 57 -0.76 6.71 6.69
N THR A 58 0.00 7.72 6.26
CA THR A 58 1.07 7.54 5.27
C THR A 58 2.10 6.54 5.77
N PHE A 59 2.59 6.70 7.00
CA PHE A 59 3.61 5.78 7.52
C PHE A 59 3.13 4.33 7.62
N ILE A 60 1.92 4.09 8.13
CA ILE A 60 1.40 2.72 8.23
C ILE A 60 1.04 2.11 6.88
N ALA A 61 0.36 2.85 5.99
CA ALA A 61 -0.01 2.36 4.67
C ALA A 61 1.23 1.99 3.86
N THR A 62 2.22 2.88 3.83
CA THR A 62 3.48 2.60 3.14
C THR A 62 4.20 1.40 3.75
N ASP A 63 4.31 1.32 5.08
CA ASP A 63 5.03 0.20 5.70
C ASP A 63 4.31 -1.14 5.48
N ILE A 64 2.98 -1.17 5.45
CA ILE A 64 2.19 -2.37 5.12
C ILE A 64 2.43 -2.79 3.66
N ILE A 65 2.26 -1.88 2.71
CA ILE A 65 2.42 -2.18 1.27
C ILE A 65 3.85 -2.60 0.95
N ILE A 66 4.85 -1.93 1.52
CA ILE A 66 6.25 -2.34 1.36
C ILE A 66 6.48 -3.72 1.94
N HIS A 67 5.96 -4.02 3.14
CA HIS A 67 6.15 -5.33 3.73
C HIS A 67 5.49 -6.44 2.90
N LEU A 68 4.26 -6.20 2.42
CA LEU A 68 3.50 -7.09 1.54
C LEU A 68 4.22 -7.39 0.22
N CYS A 69 4.78 -6.36 -0.41
CA CYS A 69 5.42 -6.45 -1.71
C CYS A 69 6.86 -6.97 -1.62
N PHE A 70 7.66 -6.41 -0.73
CA PHE A 70 9.10 -6.63 -0.69
C PHE A 70 9.53 -7.60 0.41
N GLY A 71 8.63 -8.03 1.31
CA GLY A 71 8.97 -8.95 2.41
C GLY A 71 9.83 -8.35 3.51
N LYS A 72 10.11 -7.04 3.46
CA LYS A 72 10.87 -6.32 4.47
C LYS A 72 10.18 -5.01 4.78
N SER A 73 9.81 -4.79 6.04
CA SER A 73 9.39 -3.47 6.50
C SER A 73 10.55 -2.49 6.42
N PHE A 74 10.25 -1.27 5.93
CA PHE A 74 11.22 -0.18 5.87
C PHE A 74 11.19 0.67 7.14
N LYS A 75 10.36 0.26 8.11
CA LYS A 75 10.23 0.86 9.44
C LYS A 75 9.85 2.33 9.40
N THR A 76 9.11 2.75 8.37
CA THR A 76 8.61 4.14 8.25
C THR A 76 7.71 4.51 9.42
N LEU A 77 6.90 3.55 9.89
CA LEU A 77 6.03 3.72 11.05
C LEU A 77 6.84 3.80 12.35
N GLU A 78 7.81 2.91 12.55
CA GLU A 78 8.64 2.91 13.75
C GLU A 78 9.47 4.20 13.84
N ASN A 79 10.11 4.60 12.73
CA ASN A 79 11.00 5.76 12.64
C ASN A 79 10.27 7.09 12.46
N GLU A 80 8.97 7.09 12.14
CA GLU A 80 8.15 8.29 11.88
C GLU A 80 8.75 9.17 10.76
N GLN A 81 9.31 8.52 9.74
CA GLN A 81 9.98 9.17 8.63
C GLN A 81 9.71 8.41 7.33
N LYS A 82 9.48 9.17 6.25
CA LYS A 82 9.53 8.60 4.90
C LYS A 82 10.97 8.16 4.62
N THR A 83 11.12 7.06 3.91
CA THR A 83 12.44 6.66 3.41
C THR A 83 12.69 7.32 2.07
N GLN A 84 13.97 7.58 1.75
CA GLN A 84 14.39 8.07 0.44
C GLN A 84 13.77 7.27 -0.72
N TYR A 85 13.57 5.96 -0.52
CA TYR A 85 12.92 5.10 -1.51
C TYR A 85 11.53 5.58 -1.92
N ILE A 86 10.70 5.90 -0.92
CA ILE A 86 9.31 6.28 -1.14
C ILE A 86 9.27 7.65 -1.82
N GLU A 87 10.13 8.56 -1.37
CA GLU A 87 10.25 9.90 -1.95
C GLU A 87 10.68 9.84 -3.41
N ASP A 88 11.70 9.03 -3.73
CA ASP A 88 12.15 8.82 -5.10
C ASP A 88 11.01 8.25 -5.97
N LEU A 89 10.31 7.20 -5.51
CA LEU A 89 9.21 6.59 -6.27
C LEU A 89 8.01 7.51 -6.49
N GLN A 90 7.59 8.26 -5.47
CA GLN A 90 6.51 9.25 -5.59
C GLN A 90 6.90 10.33 -6.61
N TYR A 91 8.14 10.84 -6.53
CA TYR A 91 8.65 11.84 -7.46
C TYR A 91 8.62 11.36 -8.92
N ILE A 92 9.08 10.13 -9.21
CA ILE A 92 9.08 9.60 -10.58
C ILE A 92 7.68 9.47 -11.14
N VAL A 93 6.71 9.04 -10.34
CA VAL A 93 5.32 8.93 -10.79
C VAL A 93 4.76 10.31 -11.10
N HIS A 94 5.03 11.32 -10.26
CA HIS A 94 4.64 12.71 -10.55
C HIS A 94 5.28 13.23 -11.84
N VAL A 95 6.59 13.04 -12.02
CA VAL A 95 7.31 13.43 -13.25
C VAL A 95 6.73 12.70 -14.47
N SER A 96 6.45 11.40 -14.35
CA SER A 96 5.84 10.58 -15.40
C SER A 96 4.43 11.06 -15.76
N PHE A 97 3.64 11.44 -14.76
CA PHE A 97 2.31 12.00 -14.97
C PHE A 97 2.38 13.33 -15.74
N ILE A 98 3.26 14.25 -15.33
CA ILE A 98 3.50 15.51 -16.03
C ILE A 98 3.92 15.26 -17.48
N ARG A 99 4.80 14.28 -17.71
CA ARG A 99 5.26 13.90 -19.05
C ARG A 99 4.11 13.41 -19.95
N ILE A 100 3.18 12.63 -19.39
CA ILE A 100 2.05 12.07 -20.14
C ILE A 100 0.99 13.14 -20.43
N GLU A 101 0.64 13.95 -19.44
CA GLU A 101 -0.42 14.97 -19.57
C GLU A 101 0.05 16.21 -20.33
N PHE A 102 1.32 16.59 -20.19
CA PHE A 102 1.90 17.80 -20.78
C PHE A 102 3.17 17.51 -21.61
N PRO A 103 3.10 16.66 -22.66
CA PRO A 103 4.28 16.17 -23.36
C PRO A 103 5.11 17.28 -24.01
N ILE A 104 4.46 18.33 -24.54
CA ILE A 104 5.15 19.47 -25.16
C ILE A 104 5.88 20.30 -24.09
N LEU A 105 5.21 20.59 -22.97
CA LEU A 105 5.82 21.36 -21.88
C LEU A 105 6.96 20.59 -21.22
N PHE A 106 6.79 19.28 -21.06
CA PHE A 106 7.83 18.39 -20.56
C PHE A 106 9.06 18.41 -21.47
N ALA A 107 8.88 18.29 -22.79
CA ALA A 107 9.98 18.34 -23.74
C ALA A 107 10.75 19.67 -23.71
N ILE A 108 10.04 20.80 -23.52
CA ILE A 108 10.68 22.12 -23.34
C ILE A 108 11.47 22.15 -22.02
N GLY A 109 10.89 21.66 -20.93
CA GLY A 109 11.55 21.64 -19.62
C GLY A 109 12.78 20.71 -19.59
N GLU A 110 12.71 19.58 -20.28
CA GLU A 110 13.83 18.65 -20.46
C GLU A 110 14.94 19.30 -21.31
N PHE A 111 14.59 19.98 -22.40
CA PHE A 111 15.53 20.74 -23.21
C PHE A 111 16.23 21.86 -22.43
N LEU A 112 15.51 22.49 -21.50
CA LEU A 112 16.05 23.53 -20.62
C LEU A 112 16.78 22.98 -19.38
N TYR A 113 16.96 21.65 -19.27
CA TYR A 113 17.63 21.00 -18.14
C TYR A 113 17.06 21.40 -16.77
N ILE A 114 15.73 21.51 -16.67
CA ILE A 114 15.09 21.87 -15.40
C ILE A 114 15.31 20.73 -14.38
N PRO A 115 15.95 20.99 -13.22
CA PRO A 115 16.37 19.91 -12.31
C PRO A 115 15.23 19.03 -11.78
N PHE A 116 14.03 19.60 -11.55
CA PHE A 116 12.88 18.84 -11.04
C PHE A 116 12.23 17.90 -12.08
N LEU A 117 12.67 17.94 -13.34
CA LEU A 117 12.21 17.01 -14.38
C LEU A 117 13.20 15.85 -14.57
N GLN A 118 14.37 15.90 -13.92
CA GLN A 118 15.37 14.84 -14.00
C GLN A 118 15.09 13.76 -12.96
N THR A 119 15.08 12.50 -13.37
CA THR A 119 14.95 11.33 -12.50
C THR A 119 16.31 10.67 -12.27
N SER A 120 16.55 10.16 -11.07
CA SER A 120 17.77 9.39 -10.77
C SER A 120 17.52 7.90 -11.02
N ASP A 121 17.80 7.43 -12.24
CA ASP A 121 17.46 6.09 -12.70
C ASP A 121 18.15 4.95 -11.91
N GLU A 122 19.34 5.20 -11.35
CA GLU A 122 20.14 4.19 -10.65
C GLU A 122 19.51 3.69 -9.34
N ARG A 123 18.93 4.59 -8.52
CA ARG A 123 18.35 4.22 -7.22
C ARG A 123 17.09 3.37 -7.41
N ILE A 124 16.27 3.70 -8.40
CA ILE A 124 15.06 2.94 -8.77
C ILE A 124 15.38 1.50 -9.13
N LEU A 125 16.48 1.33 -9.88
CA LEU A 125 16.94 0.01 -10.29
C LEU A 125 17.34 -0.82 -9.07
N GLU A 126 18.04 -0.23 -8.11
CA GLU A 126 18.43 -0.90 -6.86
C GLU A 126 17.20 -1.41 -6.09
N TYR A 127 16.14 -0.60 -6.02
CA TYR A 127 14.92 -1.00 -5.34
C TYR A 127 14.17 -2.13 -6.05
N GLY A 128 14.15 -2.12 -7.38
CA GLY A 128 13.63 -3.22 -8.19
C GLY A 128 14.38 -4.53 -7.94
N ILE A 129 15.71 -4.45 -7.85
CA ILE A 129 16.56 -5.61 -7.54
C ILE A 129 16.22 -6.20 -6.17
N VAL A 130 15.95 -5.37 -5.17
CA VAL A 130 15.52 -5.85 -3.84
C VAL A 130 14.17 -6.58 -3.92
N ALA A 131 13.21 -6.04 -4.68
CA ALA A 131 11.90 -6.66 -4.90
C ALA A 131 12.04 -8.07 -5.49
N VAL A 132 12.81 -8.18 -6.58
CA VAL A 132 13.07 -9.44 -7.29
C VAL A 132 13.79 -10.42 -6.39
N ARG A 133 14.85 -9.97 -5.69
CA ARG A 133 15.64 -10.81 -4.78
C ARG A 133 14.75 -11.41 -3.69
N ASN A 134 13.89 -10.61 -3.07
CA ASN A 134 13.03 -11.06 -1.98
C ASN A 134 11.89 -11.95 -2.47
N ALA A 135 11.33 -11.68 -3.64
CA ALA A 135 10.35 -12.55 -4.29
C ALA A 135 10.92 -13.95 -4.59
N LYS A 136 12.19 -14.02 -4.98
CA LYS A 136 12.89 -15.28 -5.30
C LYS A 136 13.52 -15.98 -4.09
N SER A 137 13.76 -15.28 -2.99
CA SER A 137 14.39 -15.89 -1.81
C SER A 137 13.47 -16.94 -1.18
N GLN A 138 14.05 -17.97 -0.55
CA GLN A 138 13.32 -18.91 0.31
C GLN A 138 13.43 -18.54 1.80
N SER A 139 14.18 -17.50 2.13
CA SER A 139 14.56 -17.15 3.50
C SER A 139 13.45 -16.50 4.33
N TYR A 140 12.33 -16.09 3.72
CA TYR A 140 11.20 -15.54 4.46
C TYR A 140 10.20 -16.65 4.82
N THR A 141 9.88 -16.79 6.10
CA THR A 141 8.92 -17.76 6.63
C THR A 141 7.48 -17.48 6.16
N LYS A 142 7.16 -16.21 5.89
CA LYS A 142 5.85 -15.78 5.37
C LYS A 142 5.92 -15.54 3.85
N SER A 143 4.89 -15.98 3.13
CA SER A 143 4.83 -15.79 1.68
C SER A 143 4.40 -14.36 1.34
N ILE A 144 5.24 -13.66 0.56
CA ILE A 144 4.95 -12.31 0.06
C ILE A 144 4.16 -12.37 -1.24
N ILE A 145 3.52 -11.26 -1.62
CA ILE A 145 2.63 -11.19 -2.80
C ILE A 145 3.38 -11.65 -4.06
N PHE A 146 4.57 -11.09 -4.31
CA PHE A 146 5.36 -11.41 -5.50
C PHE A 146 5.93 -12.83 -5.51
N ARG A 147 6.19 -13.44 -4.35
CA ARG A 147 6.60 -14.85 -4.27
C ARG A 147 5.43 -15.76 -4.66
N LYS A 148 4.24 -15.49 -4.12
CA LYS A 148 3.03 -16.24 -4.44
C LYS A 148 2.69 -16.12 -5.92
N ALA A 149 2.72 -14.91 -6.46
CA ALA A 149 2.56 -14.62 -7.88
C ALA A 149 3.61 -15.36 -8.75
N LEU A 150 4.89 -15.31 -8.36
CA LEU A 150 5.96 -15.98 -9.10
C LEU A 150 5.78 -17.51 -9.10
N ALA A 151 5.35 -18.09 -7.98
CA ALA A 151 5.05 -19.52 -7.89
C ALA A 151 3.91 -19.92 -8.85
N GLU A 152 2.86 -19.09 -8.94
CA GLU A 152 1.70 -19.35 -9.80
C GLU A 152 2.01 -19.18 -11.28
N SER A 153 2.88 -18.22 -11.63
CA SER A 153 3.35 -18.04 -13.00
C SER A 153 4.15 -19.24 -13.54
N LYS A 154 4.63 -20.14 -12.67
CA LYS A 154 5.39 -21.35 -13.03
C LYS A 154 4.51 -22.60 -13.16
N THR A 155 3.36 -22.64 -12.49
CA THR A 155 2.45 -23.81 -12.48
C THR A 155 1.47 -23.80 -13.63
N GLU A 156 1.10 -22.62 -14.12
CA GLU A 156 0.32 -22.49 -15.33
C GLU A 156 1.31 -22.46 -16.50
N ASN A 157 1.06 -23.21 -17.59
CA ASN A 157 1.77 -23.07 -18.88
C ASN A 157 1.44 -21.70 -19.52
N ALA A 158 1.57 -20.62 -18.75
CA ALA A 158 1.07 -19.32 -19.06
C ALA A 158 2.01 -18.65 -20.06
N GLU A 159 1.44 -18.13 -21.13
CA GLU A 159 2.06 -17.15 -22.04
C GLU A 159 2.45 -15.82 -21.34
N GLY A 160 2.62 -15.83 -20.01
CA GLY A 160 2.79 -14.66 -19.14
C GLY A 160 3.63 -14.96 -17.90
N SER A 161 4.78 -15.63 -18.07
CA SER A 161 5.75 -15.77 -16.97
C SER A 161 6.15 -14.38 -16.44
N MET A 162 6.22 -14.24 -15.12
CA MET A 162 6.55 -12.94 -14.52
C MET A 162 8.06 -12.74 -14.56
N THR A 163 8.52 -11.82 -15.40
CA THR A 163 9.94 -11.47 -15.50
C THR A 163 10.39 -10.61 -14.32
N ASP A 164 11.70 -10.48 -14.13
CA ASP A 164 12.24 -9.63 -13.07
C ASP A 164 11.85 -8.16 -13.26
N ILE A 165 11.78 -7.71 -14.51
CA ILE A 165 11.32 -6.38 -14.89
C ILE A 165 9.82 -6.21 -14.54
N ASP A 166 9.00 -7.24 -14.77
CA ASP A 166 7.60 -7.20 -14.38
C ASP A 166 7.45 -7.05 -12.87
N ILE A 167 8.20 -7.83 -12.08
CA ILE A 167 8.17 -7.72 -10.61
C ILE A 167 8.53 -6.30 -10.17
N GLN A 168 9.61 -5.73 -10.73
CA GLN A 168 10.04 -4.37 -10.39
C GLN A 168 8.96 -3.33 -10.70
N ARG A 169 8.37 -3.40 -11.90
CA ARG A 169 7.34 -2.46 -12.34
C ARG A 169 6.08 -2.55 -11.49
N GLU A 170 5.58 -3.76 -11.27
CA GLU A 170 4.38 -4.00 -10.46
C GLU A 170 4.61 -3.60 -9.00
N ALA A 171 5.79 -3.89 -8.43
CA ALA A 171 6.09 -3.51 -7.05
C ALA A 171 6.15 -1.98 -6.86
N SER A 172 6.67 -1.27 -7.86
CA SER A 172 6.66 0.20 -7.89
C SER A 172 5.24 0.75 -8.05
N SER A 173 4.44 0.11 -8.93
CA SER A 173 3.05 0.48 -9.17
C SER A 173 2.19 0.31 -7.91
N PHE A 174 2.27 -0.83 -7.23
CA PHE A 174 1.53 -1.08 -5.98
C PHE A 174 1.93 -0.10 -4.89
N LEU A 175 3.24 0.19 -4.76
CA LEU A 175 3.67 1.14 -3.73
C LEU A 175 3.01 2.51 -3.89
N VAL A 176 2.95 3.03 -5.11
CA VAL A 176 2.43 4.38 -5.35
C VAL A 176 0.90 4.38 -5.41
N ALA A 177 0.29 3.47 -6.16
CA ALA A 177 -1.15 3.43 -6.34
C ALA A 177 -1.90 3.07 -5.04
N ASP A 178 -1.38 2.12 -4.26
CA ASP A 178 -2.11 1.59 -3.11
C ASP A 178 -1.90 2.43 -1.86
N THR A 179 -0.72 3.06 -1.70
CA THR A 179 -0.43 3.87 -0.52
C THR A 179 -1.36 5.08 -0.46
N ASP A 180 -1.35 5.93 -1.49
CA ASP A 180 -2.05 7.22 -1.41
C ASP A 180 -3.57 7.03 -1.35
N THR A 181 -4.11 6.02 -2.04
CA THR A 181 -5.55 5.70 -1.99
C THR A 181 -5.99 5.27 -0.59
N ILE A 182 -5.21 4.42 0.10
CA ILE A 182 -5.49 4.02 1.49
C ILE A 182 -5.38 5.21 2.44
N VAL A 183 -4.33 6.03 2.30
CA VAL A 183 -4.09 7.20 3.15
C VAL A 183 -5.25 8.17 3.08
N ILE A 184 -5.66 8.54 1.86
CA ILE A 184 -6.74 9.48 1.61
C ILE A 184 -8.05 8.90 2.15
N SER A 185 -8.36 7.65 1.82
CA SER A 185 -9.60 6.99 2.27
C SER A 185 -9.70 6.95 3.80
N LEU A 186 -8.65 6.52 4.50
CA LEU A 186 -8.64 6.49 5.97
C LEU A 186 -8.73 7.89 6.58
N THR A 187 -8.06 8.88 5.99
CA THR A 187 -8.10 10.26 6.47
C THR A 187 -9.52 10.82 6.39
N PHE A 188 -10.18 10.68 5.24
CA PHE A 188 -11.56 11.15 5.08
C PHE A 188 -12.56 10.35 5.90
N LEU A 189 -12.36 9.04 6.03
CA LEU A 189 -13.19 8.19 6.88
C LEU A 189 -13.16 8.69 8.33
N VAL A 190 -11.97 8.85 8.90
CA VAL A 190 -11.80 9.31 10.29
C VAL A 190 -12.27 10.76 10.44
N TYR A 191 -12.00 11.63 9.47
CA TYR A 191 -12.52 13.00 9.47
C TYR A 191 -14.05 13.05 9.55
N ASN A 192 -14.75 12.24 8.75
CA ASN A 192 -16.22 12.21 8.76
C ASN A 192 -16.75 11.61 10.07
N ILE A 193 -16.10 10.56 10.60
CA ILE A 193 -16.47 9.97 11.90
C ILE A 193 -16.34 11.00 13.02
N LEU A 194 -15.20 11.71 13.11
CA LEU A 194 -14.95 12.68 14.19
C LEU A 194 -15.82 13.94 14.10
N ARG A 195 -16.41 14.21 12.94
CA ARG A 195 -17.34 15.35 12.76
C ARG A 195 -18.75 15.07 13.26
N ASP A 196 -19.14 13.80 13.35
CA ASP A 196 -20.46 13.39 13.84
C ASP A 196 -20.28 12.55 15.12
N GLN A 197 -20.52 13.19 16.27
CA GLN A 197 -20.38 12.54 17.58
C GLN A 197 -21.34 11.37 17.78
N ASN A 198 -22.51 11.39 17.14
CA ASN A 198 -23.46 10.28 17.22
C ASN A 198 -22.96 9.09 16.42
N LEU A 199 -22.45 9.34 15.21
CA LEU A 199 -21.79 8.33 14.39
C LEU A 199 -20.58 7.71 15.10
N GLN A 200 -19.70 8.56 15.66
CA GLN A 200 -18.55 8.10 16.44
C GLN A 200 -18.99 7.18 17.58
N LYS A 201 -19.97 7.61 18.39
CA LYS A 201 -20.46 6.83 19.52
C LYS A 201 -21.04 5.48 19.08
N GLN A 202 -21.85 5.44 18.02
CA GLN A 202 -22.43 4.19 17.51
C GLN A 202 -21.35 3.20 17.05
N LEU A 203 -20.28 3.70 16.42
CA LEU A 203 -19.15 2.87 16.04
C LEU A 203 -18.37 2.37 17.25
N GLU A 204 -18.10 3.24 18.23
CA GLU A 204 -17.44 2.86 19.49
C GLU A 204 -18.26 1.79 20.23
N ASP A 205 -19.57 1.98 20.36
CA ASP A 205 -20.50 1.03 20.99
C ASP A 205 -20.50 -0.33 20.23
N GLU A 206 -20.46 -0.32 18.89
CA GLU A 206 -20.40 -1.55 18.09
C GLU A 206 -19.06 -2.28 18.25
N VAL A 207 -17.92 -1.58 18.13
CA VAL A 207 -16.60 -2.23 18.24
C VAL A 207 -16.28 -2.69 19.67
N ASP A 208 -16.86 -2.06 20.70
CA ASP A 208 -16.72 -2.47 22.10
C ASP A 208 -17.40 -3.82 22.40
N THR A 209 -18.27 -4.31 21.49
CA THR A 209 -18.82 -5.67 21.58
C THR A 209 -17.80 -6.76 21.24
N LEU A 210 -16.69 -6.41 20.59
CA LEU A 210 -15.65 -7.36 20.22
C LEU A 210 -14.87 -7.84 21.45
N ARG A 211 -14.57 -9.13 21.47
CA ARG A 211 -13.62 -9.73 22.43
C ARG A 211 -12.21 -9.17 22.24
N LYS A 212 -11.39 -9.19 23.29
CA LYS A 212 -10.00 -8.67 23.26
C LYS A 212 -9.11 -9.35 22.21
N ASP A 213 -9.38 -10.62 21.91
CA ASP A 213 -8.65 -11.48 20.99
C ASP A 213 -9.37 -11.65 19.64
N PHE A 214 -10.12 -10.63 19.21
CA PHE A 214 -10.89 -10.69 17.97
C PHE A 214 -10.01 -10.99 16.74
N GLU A 215 -10.59 -11.71 15.79
CA GLU A 215 -10.00 -12.01 14.49
C GLU A 215 -10.62 -11.11 13.41
N ALA A 216 -9.99 -11.02 12.24
CA ALA A 216 -10.50 -10.23 11.12
C ALA A 216 -11.92 -10.65 10.71
N LYS A 217 -12.29 -11.92 10.88
CA LYS A 217 -13.66 -12.40 10.62
C LYS A 217 -14.69 -11.74 11.56
N ASP A 218 -14.32 -11.50 12.82
CA ASP A 218 -15.21 -10.92 13.82
C ASP A 218 -15.49 -9.45 13.47
N VAL A 219 -14.49 -8.74 12.92
CA VAL A 219 -14.62 -7.35 12.44
C VAL A 219 -15.44 -7.26 11.15
N GLU A 220 -15.32 -8.25 10.26
CA GLU A 220 -16.06 -8.30 9.00
C GLU A 220 -17.57 -8.45 9.18
N GLU A 221 -18.01 -8.95 10.33
CA GLU A 221 -19.43 -9.12 10.67
C GLU A 221 -20.07 -7.83 11.22
N LEU A 222 -19.28 -6.80 11.54
CA LEU A 222 -19.75 -5.54 12.09
C LEU A 222 -20.51 -4.71 11.06
N VAL A 223 -21.80 -4.48 11.29
CA VAL A 223 -22.69 -3.88 10.29
C VAL A 223 -22.44 -2.39 10.15
N MET A 224 -22.32 -1.67 11.27
CA MET A 224 -22.11 -0.23 11.27
C MET A 224 -20.73 0.13 10.72
N LEU A 225 -19.68 -0.57 11.14
CA LEU A 225 -18.34 -0.37 10.61
C LEU A 225 -18.29 -0.54 9.09
N ASN A 226 -18.87 -1.62 8.55
CA ASN A 226 -18.93 -1.83 7.11
C ASN A 226 -19.75 -0.75 6.39
N ALA A 227 -20.89 -0.33 6.97
CA ALA A 227 -21.70 0.75 6.39
C ALA A 227 -20.91 2.06 6.30
N VAL A 228 -20.15 2.40 7.35
CA VAL A 228 -19.33 3.61 7.41
C VAL A 228 -18.16 3.56 6.43
N ILE A 229 -17.49 2.42 6.29
CA ILE A 229 -16.45 2.23 5.28
C ILE A 229 -17.03 2.43 3.87
N ASN A 230 -18.17 1.81 3.58
CA ASN A 230 -18.80 1.91 2.26
C ASN A 230 -19.25 3.35 1.95
N GLU A 231 -19.85 4.04 2.92
CA GLU A 231 -20.27 5.43 2.74
C GLU A 231 -19.06 6.37 2.62
N GLY A 232 -18.00 6.14 3.40
CA GLY A 232 -16.76 6.91 3.31
C GLY A 232 -16.04 6.75 1.97
N LEU A 233 -16.20 5.60 1.29
CA LEU A 233 -15.69 5.38 -0.08
C LEU A 233 -16.63 5.93 -1.17
N ARG A 234 -17.89 6.24 -0.84
CA ARG A 234 -18.89 6.81 -1.77
C ARG A 234 -18.79 8.33 -1.87
N LEU A 235 -18.48 8.99 -0.75
CA LEU A 235 -18.33 10.43 -0.63
C LEU A 235 -17.07 10.95 -1.34
#